data_AF-J3EZB9-F1
#
_entry.id   AF-J3EZB9-F1
#
_cell.length_a   1.000
_cell.length_b   1.000
_cell.length_c   1.000
_cell.angle_alpha   90.00
_cell.angle_beta   90.00
_cell.angle_gamma   90.00
#
_symmetry.space_group_name_H-M   'P 1'
#
loop_
_entity.id
_entity.type
_entity.pdbx_description
1 polymer ?
#
loop_
_entity_poly.entity_id
_entity_poly.type
_entity_poly.pdbx_seq_one_letter_code
_entity_poly.pdbx_strand_id
1 'polypeptide(L)' 'MATVRRNGKKLNSDTVIRAIASSTAIETGQSIEVIERKLKGKTSKFQHLNLAQ' A
#
# COMPACT_ATOMS: atom_id res chain seq x y z
N MET A 1 22.93 16.77 -16.36
CA MET A 1 22.17 15.65 -15.75
C MET A 1 20.69 15.91 -15.95
N ALA A 2 20.01 15.14 -16.78
CA ALA A 2 18.60 15.38 -17.12
C ALA A 2 17.69 14.86 -16.00
N THR A 3 16.92 15.76 -15.39
CA THR A 3 15.87 15.41 -14.43
C THR A 3 14.68 14.84 -15.19
N VAL A 4 14.61 13.50 -15.26
CA VAL A 4 13.42 12.78 -15.75
C VAL A 4 12.25 13.10 -14.82
N ARG A 5 11.40 14.04 -15.24
CA ARG A 5 10.10 14.28 -14.64
C ARG A 5 9.20 13.09 -14.98
N ARG A 6 9.12 12.12 -14.08
CA ARG A 6 8.19 11.00 -14.20
C ARG A 6 6.78 11.56 -14.27
N ASN A 7 6.13 11.42 -15.43
CA ASN A 7 4.72 11.72 -15.61
C ASN A 7 3.94 10.93 -14.54
N GLY A 8 3.35 11.64 -13.57
CA GLY A 8 2.75 11.05 -12.38
C GLY A 8 1.51 10.26 -12.74
N LYS A 9 1.67 8.98 -13.08
CA LYS A 9 0.55 8.04 -13.15
C LYS A 9 -0.13 8.08 -11.79
N LYS A 10 -1.42 8.48 -11.78
CA LYS A 10 -2.24 8.43 -10.56
C LYS A 10 -2.08 7.05 -9.94
N LEU A 11 -1.51 7.01 -8.74
CA LEU A 11 -1.27 5.75 -8.05
C LEU A 11 -2.62 5.18 -7.66
N ASN A 12 -2.99 4.06 -8.27
CA ASN A 12 -4.21 3.37 -7.92
C ASN A 12 -4.07 2.82 -6.50
N SER A 13 -5.13 2.92 -5.71
CA SER A 13 -5.17 2.47 -4.32
C SER A 13 -4.71 1.01 -4.18
N ASP A 14 -5.04 0.18 -5.16
CA ASP A 14 -4.63 -1.22 -5.24
C ASP A 14 -3.11 -1.39 -5.37
N THR A 15 -2.44 -0.53 -6.15
CA THR A 15 -0.98 -0.55 -6.29
C THR A 15 -0.30 -0.20 -4.96
N VAL A 16 -0.88 0.74 -4.21
CA VAL A 16 -0.34 1.11 -2.91
C VAL A 16 -0.58 0.02 -1.87
N ILE A 17 -1.78 -0.56 -1.84
CA ILE A 17 -2.10 -1.70 -0.97
C ILE A 17 -1.14 -2.86 -1.23
N ARG A 18 -0.86 -3.17 -2.50
CA ARG A 18 0.07 -4.24 -2.88
C ARG A 18 1.51 -3.95 -2.46
N ALA A 19 1.96 -2.71 -2.60
CA ALA A 19 3.29 -2.29 -2.16
C ALA A 19 3.46 -2.45 -0.64
N ILE A 20 2.47 -1.96 0.13
CA ILE A 20 2.46 -2.09 1.60
C ILE A 20 2.41 -3.57 1.98
N ALA A 21 1.49 -4.35 1.40
CA ALA A 21 1.34 -5.76 1.70
C ALA A 21 2.61 -6.56 1.40
N SER A 22 3.36 -6.20 0.35
CA SER A 22 4.63 -6.85 0.03
C SER A 22 5.70 -6.60 1.09
N SER A 23 5.88 -5.34 1.52
CA SER A 23 6.84 -4.99 2.57
C SER A 23 6.45 -5.62 3.92
N THR A 24 5.16 -5.55 4.27
CA THR A 24 4.64 -6.14 5.49
C THR A 24 4.73 -7.67 5.47
N ALA A 25 4.54 -8.32 4.32
CA ALA A 25 4.67 -9.78 4.20
C ALA A 25 6.11 -10.24 4.47
N ILE A 26 7.09 -9.50 3.99
CA ILE A 26 8.52 -9.78 4.26
C ILE A 26 8.81 -9.60 5.75
N GLU A 27 8.32 -8.52 6.36
CA GLU A 27 8.60 -8.18 7.76
C GLU A 27 7.88 -9.10 8.76
N THR A 28 6.63 -9.49 8.45
CA THR A 28 5.77 -10.26 9.36
C THR A 28 5.72 -11.76 9.05
N GLY A 29 6.24 -12.18 7.90
CA GLY A 29 6.13 -13.55 7.40
C GLY A 29 4.69 -13.97 7.03
N GLN A 30 3.73 -13.04 7.04
CA GLN A 30 2.34 -13.32 6.66
C GLN A 30 2.17 -13.27 5.14
N SER A 31 1.28 -14.09 4.60
CA SER A 31 0.97 -14.06 3.16
C SER A 31 0.40 -12.71 2.75
N ILE A 32 0.86 -12.20 1.60
CA ILE A 32 0.43 -10.93 0.99
C ILE A 32 -1.11 -10.86 0.91
N GLU A 33 -1.77 -11.94 0.49
CA GLU A 33 -3.23 -12.02 0.35
C GLU A 33 -3.98 -11.76 1.66
N VAL A 34 -3.43 -12.19 2.79
CA VAL A 34 -4.02 -11.98 4.12
C VAL A 34 -3.92 -10.51 4.51
N ILE A 35 -2.78 -9.87 4.20
CA ILE A 35 -2.55 -8.45 4.48
C ILE A 35 -3.40 -7.58 3.55
N GLU A 36 -3.47 -7.89 2.26
CA GLU A 36 -4.31 -7.18 1.30
C GLU A 36 -5.79 -7.26 1.69
N ARG A 37 -6.29 -8.42 2.11
CA ARG A 37 -7.67 -8.59 2.58
C ARG A 37 -7.95 -7.73 3.81
N LYS A 38 -7.01 -7.66 4.77
CA LYS A 38 -7.11 -6.80 5.95
C LYS A 38 -7.13 -5.31 5.59
N LEU A 39 -6.23 -4.88 4.69
CA LEU A 39 -6.14 -3.49 4.23
C LEU A 39 -7.40 -3.08 3.45
N LYS A 40 -7.92 -3.95 2.58
CA LYS A 40 -9.16 -3.73 1.81
C LYS A 40 -10.40 -3.75 2.69
N GLY A 41 -10.41 -4.57 3.74
CA GLY A 41 -11.51 -4.68 4.69
C GLY A 41 -11.76 -3.41 5.51
N LYS A 42 -10.84 -2.44 5.52
CA LYS A 42 -10.91 -1.17 6.28
C LYS A 42 -11.19 -1.35 7.79
N THR A 43 -11.06 -2.55 8.33
CA THR A 43 -11.18 -2.85 9.75
C THR A 43 -9.89 -2.43 10.45
N SER A 44 -9.71 -1.13 10.61
CA SER A 44 -8.51 -0.56 11.22
C SER A 44 -8.79 -0.14 12.65
N LYS A 45 -7.92 -0.56 13.58
CA LYS A 45 -7.85 0.05 14.92
C LYS A 45 -7.58 1.55 14.85
N PHE A 46 -7.11 2.05 13.71
CA PHE A 46 -6.74 3.43 13.44
C PHE A 46 -7.50 3.97 12.23
N GLN A 47 -8.82 4.11 12.34
CA GLN A 47 -9.69 4.63 11.26
C GLN A 47 -9.35 6.07 10.84
N HIS A 48 -8.66 6.82 11.70
CA HIS A 48 -8.21 8.18 11.44
C HIS A 48 -6.92 8.25 10.61
N LEU A 49 -6.18 7.14 10.49
CA LEU A 49 -5.00 7.08 9.64
C LEU A 49 -5.47 6.83 8.21
N ASN A 50 -5.57 7.92 7.47
CA ASN A 50 -5.71 7.86 6.03
C ASN A 50 -4.32 7.89 5.41
N LEU A 51 -4.10 7.09 4.38
CA LEU A 51 -2.86 7.15 3.63
C LEU A 51 -2.76 8.56 3.00
N ALA A 52 -1.69 9.29 3.32
CA ALA A 52 -1.49 10.65 2.81
C ALA A 52 -1.44 10.65 1.27
N GLN A 53 -2.19 11.58 0.66
CA GLN A 53 -2.29 11.76 -0.79
C GLN A 53 -1.02 12.33 -1.43
#